data_AF-A0A498NUE8-F1
#
_entry.id   AF-A0A498NUE8-F1
#
_cell.length_a   1.000
_cell.length_b   1.000
_cell.length_c   1.000
_cell.angle_alpha   90.00
_cell.angle_beta   90.00
_cell.angle_gamma   90.00
#
_symmetry.space_group_name_H-M   'P 1'
#
loop_
_entity.id
_entity.type
_entity.pdbx_description
1 polymer ?
#
loop_
_entity_poly.entity_id
_entity_poly.type
_entity_poly.pdbx_seq_one_letter_code
_entity_poly.pdbx_strand_id
1 'polypeptide(L)'
;MRIIIWIIANAFLFSVVSTQRNRRPVFTCGGNFTGDTGLIGSQGYPGVYPPNNKCVWRITVPQGKVVSLLFRALDLESDSLCRYDYVDVYDGHINGQRLGRFCGTARPGALVTNGNKMQVVMVSDANTAGSGFLAVYSAIRPNERGDRYCGGLLDKPSGSIKTPNWPDKDYPAGVTCSWHIVAPQDQIIELKFEKFDVERDSYCRYDHVAVFNGEETNESRKIGKFCGDSPPMPIYSDGNHLFIMFLSDLSLTADGFIGHYRFKSRSLSTASAPLTPVSTIPPTTQPAVITATLISAAVRDRSILATFSIMHLYKEGSLAIQQAGKTMSTKITVLCKKCPLVRRGEYLYTDLVLQTFRP
;
A
#
# COMPACT_ATOMS: atom_id res chain seq x y z
N MET A 1 -6.21 -87.84 10.70
CA MET A 1 -7.19 -88.37 9.72
C MET A 1 -8.32 -87.36 9.57
N ARG A 2 -8.75 -87.04 8.33
CA ARG A 2 -10.05 -86.45 7.86
C ARG A 2 -10.95 -85.59 8.81
N ILE A 3 -11.71 -84.55 8.40
CA ILE A 3 -11.78 -83.63 7.22
C ILE A 3 -12.98 -82.65 7.48
N ILE A 4 -12.90 -81.36 7.08
CA ILE A 4 -13.99 -80.42 6.62
C ILE A 4 -15.24 -80.16 7.55
N ILE A 5 -15.60 -78.93 8.01
CA ILE A 5 -16.22 -77.72 7.34
C ILE A 5 -17.73 -77.93 7.00
N TRP A 6 -18.75 -77.06 7.26
CA TRP A 6 -18.84 -75.60 7.61
C TRP A 6 -20.27 -75.15 8.10
N ILE A 7 -20.52 -73.81 8.23
CA ILE A 7 -21.81 -73.02 8.37
C ILE A 7 -22.70 -73.30 9.63
N ILE A 8 -23.49 -72.41 10.28
CA ILE A 8 -23.92 -71.00 10.07
C ILE A 8 -23.96 -70.22 11.41
N ALA A 9 -23.50 -68.96 11.43
CA ALA A 9 -23.82 -68.00 12.48
C ALA A 9 -24.56 -66.81 11.85
N ASN A 10 -25.82 -66.58 12.25
CA ASN A 10 -26.67 -65.53 11.67
C ASN A 10 -27.52 -64.88 12.77
N ALA A 11 -27.04 -63.74 13.30
CA ALA A 11 -27.78 -62.89 14.23
C ALA A 11 -27.25 -61.45 14.20
N PHE A 12 -27.91 -60.61 13.41
CA PHE A 12 -28.15 -59.18 13.59
C PHE A 12 -27.26 -58.38 14.56
N LEU A 13 -26.46 -57.45 14.02
CA LEU A 13 -26.23 -56.11 14.59
C LEU A 13 -25.63 -55.13 13.55
N PHE A 14 -26.41 -54.80 12.51
CA PHE A 14 -26.09 -53.73 11.55
C PHE A 14 -27.05 -52.54 11.72
N SER A 15 -26.73 -51.59 12.61
CA SER A 15 -27.40 -50.28 12.62
C SER A 15 -26.72 -49.20 13.48
N VAL A 16 -25.44 -48.89 13.23
CA VAL A 16 -24.98 -47.49 13.35
C VAL A 16 -24.01 -47.16 12.21
N VAL A 17 -24.53 -46.92 11.01
CA VAL A 17 -23.82 -46.05 10.06
C VAL A 17 -23.88 -44.66 10.66
N SER A 18 -22.84 -44.27 11.38
CA SER A 18 -22.69 -42.91 11.89
C SER A 18 -22.62 -41.97 10.69
N THR A 19 -23.72 -41.29 10.41
CA THR A 19 -23.76 -40.22 9.43
C THR A 19 -23.05 -39.00 10.03
N GLN A 20 -21.72 -39.06 10.06
CA GLN A 20 -20.91 -37.86 10.01
C GLN A 20 -21.18 -37.17 8.66
N ARG A 21 -22.30 -36.43 8.61
CA ARG A 21 -22.44 -35.28 7.73
C ARG A 21 -21.10 -34.53 7.78
N ASN A 22 -20.55 -34.19 6.63
CA ASN A 22 -19.43 -33.25 6.49
C ASN A 22 -19.80 -31.91 7.16
N ARG A 23 -19.63 -31.82 8.47
CA ARG A 23 -19.75 -30.58 9.24
C ARG A 23 -18.50 -29.78 8.91
N ARG A 24 -18.63 -28.88 7.94
CA ARG A 24 -17.61 -27.85 7.68
C ARG A 24 -17.25 -27.20 9.02
N PRO A 25 -15.96 -27.01 9.35
CA PRO A 25 -15.58 -26.35 10.60
C PRO A 25 -16.18 -24.95 10.63
N VAL A 26 -16.98 -24.67 11.65
CA VAL A 26 -17.63 -23.37 11.85
C VAL A 26 -16.71 -22.52 12.71
N PHE A 27 -16.29 -21.37 12.19
CA PHE A 27 -15.45 -20.43 12.92
C PHE A 27 -16.24 -19.71 14.01
N THR A 28 -15.63 -19.55 15.18
CA THR A 28 -16.19 -18.84 16.34
C THR A 28 -15.61 -17.42 16.44
N CYS A 29 -16.26 -16.57 17.24
CA CYS A 29 -15.85 -15.18 17.40
C CYS A 29 -14.57 -15.05 18.24
N GLY A 30 -13.44 -14.79 17.57
CA GLY A 30 -12.17 -14.52 18.22
C GLY A 30 -11.54 -15.75 18.91
N GLY A 31 -10.56 -15.47 19.78
CA GLY A 31 -9.87 -16.49 20.59
C GLY A 31 -8.38 -16.19 20.77
N ASN A 32 -7.71 -17.04 21.55
CA ASN A 32 -6.26 -17.02 21.71
C ASN A 32 -5.66 -18.19 20.92
N PHE A 33 -4.68 -17.89 20.06
CA PHE A 33 -4.10 -18.82 19.10
C PHE A 33 -2.59 -18.92 19.34
N THR A 34 -2.11 -20.12 19.65
CA THR A 34 -0.70 -20.38 19.97
C THR A 34 -0.19 -21.54 19.13
N GLY A 35 0.96 -21.36 18.49
CA GLY A 35 1.60 -22.40 17.68
C GLY A 35 2.29 -21.84 16.44
N ASP A 36 2.87 -22.72 15.63
CA ASP A 36 3.62 -22.33 14.43
C ASP A 36 2.72 -21.99 13.24
N THR A 37 1.50 -22.52 13.17
CA THR A 37 0.51 -22.18 12.12
C THR A 37 -0.91 -22.27 12.67
N GLY A 38 -1.88 -21.69 11.96
CA GLY A 38 -3.30 -21.87 12.25
C GLY A 38 -4.21 -21.11 11.29
N LEU A 39 -5.51 -21.39 11.40
CA LEU A 39 -6.56 -20.71 10.63
C LEU A 39 -7.43 -19.87 11.58
N ILE A 40 -7.72 -18.64 11.17
CA ILE A 40 -8.72 -17.78 11.78
C ILE A 40 -9.72 -17.32 10.72
N GLY A 41 -10.94 -17.00 11.12
CA GLY A 41 -11.99 -16.54 10.21
C GLY A 41 -13.15 -15.92 10.96
N SER A 42 -13.97 -15.16 10.25
CA SER A 42 -15.18 -14.52 10.79
C SER A 42 -16.14 -15.55 11.41
N GLN A 43 -16.88 -15.15 12.43
CA GLN A 43 -17.88 -16.02 13.06
C GLN A 43 -18.88 -16.52 12.01
N GLY A 44 -19.03 -17.84 11.90
CA GLY A 44 -19.94 -18.46 10.92
C GLY A 44 -19.34 -18.73 9.53
N TYR A 45 -18.11 -18.29 9.23
CA TYR A 45 -17.46 -18.52 7.93
C TYR A 45 -17.52 -20.01 7.50
N PRO A 46 -17.84 -20.34 6.24
CA PRO A 46 -18.05 -19.46 5.07
C PRO A 46 -19.48 -18.92 4.93
N GLY A 47 -20.30 -18.98 5.97
CA GLY A 47 -21.59 -18.29 6.03
C GLY A 47 -21.43 -16.79 6.32
N VAL A 48 -22.55 -16.08 6.23
CA VAL A 48 -22.62 -14.64 6.52
C VAL A 48 -22.29 -14.35 7.98
N TYR A 49 -21.45 -13.33 8.24
CA TYR A 49 -21.10 -12.96 9.62
C TYR A 49 -22.24 -12.22 10.33
N PRO A 50 -22.33 -12.30 11.68
CA PRO A 50 -23.34 -11.55 12.42
C PRO A 50 -23.11 -10.03 12.38
N PRO A 51 -24.18 -9.22 12.31
CA PRO A 51 -24.10 -7.76 12.50
C PRO A 51 -23.86 -7.40 13.98
N ASN A 52 -23.47 -6.15 14.23
CA ASN A 52 -23.18 -5.55 15.54
C ASN A 52 -22.17 -6.35 16.38
N ASN A 53 -21.17 -6.96 15.73
CA ASN A 53 -20.28 -7.91 16.35
C ASN A 53 -18.85 -7.36 16.48
N LYS A 54 -18.11 -7.81 17.48
CA LYS A 54 -16.70 -7.45 17.69
C LYS A 54 -15.88 -8.67 18.10
N CYS A 55 -15.20 -9.26 17.13
CA CYS A 55 -14.39 -10.46 17.31
C CYS A 55 -12.90 -10.11 17.38
N VAL A 56 -12.18 -10.76 18.29
CA VAL A 56 -10.75 -10.48 18.56
C VAL A 56 -9.95 -11.78 18.60
N TRP A 57 -9.03 -11.94 17.65
CA TRP A 57 -8.07 -13.05 17.59
C TRP A 57 -6.71 -12.55 18.09
N ARG A 58 -6.14 -13.23 19.09
CA ARG A 58 -4.81 -12.94 19.64
C ARG A 58 -3.88 -14.09 19.27
N ILE A 59 -2.99 -13.86 18.32
CA ILE A 59 -2.04 -14.85 17.81
C ILE A 59 -0.71 -14.65 18.53
N THR A 60 -0.11 -15.74 19.01
CA THR A 60 1.23 -15.75 19.61
C THR A 60 2.02 -16.94 19.07
N VAL A 61 3.06 -16.66 18.29
CA VAL A 61 3.99 -17.68 17.77
C VAL A 61 5.19 -17.84 18.71
N PRO A 62 6.03 -18.89 18.57
CA PRO A 62 7.21 -19.06 19.40
C PRO A 62 8.16 -17.84 19.39
N GLN A 63 8.90 -17.64 20.47
CA GLN A 63 9.89 -16.57 20.57
C GLN A 63 10.97 -16.70 19.49
N GLY A 64 11.52 -15.57 19.05
CA GLY A 64 12.48 -15.51 17.94
C GLY A 64 11.86 -15.68 16.55
N LYS A 65 10.54 -15.82 16.44
CA LYS A 65 9.77 -15.78 15.18
C LYS A 65 8.84 -14.58 15.15
N VAL A 66 8.36 -14.22 13.96
CA VAL A 66 7.30 -13.22 13.76
C VAL A 66 6.07 -13.85 13.12
N VAL A 67 4.91 -13.20 13.27
CA VAL A 67 3.63 -13.66 12.71
C VAL A 67 3.49 -13.13 11.29
N SER A 68 3.31 -14.03 10.32
CA SER A 68 2.81 -13.70 8.99
C SER A 68 1.33 -14.10 8.90
N LEU A 69 0.45 -13.20 8.48
CA LEU A 69 -0.97 -13.43 8.27
C LEU A 69 -1.32 -13.20 6.80
N LEU A 70 -1.94 -14.19 6.17
CA LEU A 70 -2.39 -14.13 4.78
C LEU A 70 -3.89 -14.39 4.67
N PHE A 71 -4.64 -13.41 4.19
CA PHE A 71 -6.06 -13.58 3.87
C PHE A 71 -6.22 -14.51 2.66
N ARG A 72 -6.97 -15.60 2.87
CA ARG A 72 -7.41 -16.52 1.80
C ARG A 72 -8.74 -16.05 1.21
N ALA A 73 -9.63 -15.52 2.04
CA ALA A 73 -10.85 -14.83 1.64
C ALA A 73 -11.04 -13.55 2.46
N LEU A 74 -11.59 -12.52 1.83
CA LEU A 74 -12.06 -11.27 2.43
C LEU A 74 -13.27 -10.81 1.61
N ASP A 75 -14.37 -10.54 2.29
CA ASP A 75 -15.67 -10.19 1.72
C ASP A 75 -16.52 -9.53 2.82
N LEU A 76 -16.25 -8.23 3.04
CA LEU A 76 -16.95 -7.37 4.00
C LEU A 76 -17.74 -6.28 3.25
N GLU A 77 -18.60 -5.52 3.94
CA GLU A 77 -19.16 -4.29 3.36
C GLU A 77 -18.03 -3.38 2.84
N SER A 78 -18.30 -2.69 1.72
CA SER A 78 -17.33 -1.82 1.05
C SER A 78 -17.64 -0.36 1.34
N ASP A 79 -16.71 0.33 2.02
CA ASP A 79 -16.74 1.78 2.23
C ASP A 79 -15.36 2.37 1.92
N SER A 80 -15.30 3.58 1.35
CA SER A 80 -14.04 4.22 0.94
C SER A 80 -13.10 4.55 2.12
N LEU A 81 -13.63 4.52 3.34
CA LEU A 81 -12.92 4.76 4.59
C LEU A 81 -13.04 3.56 5.57
N CYS A 82 -13.61 2.43 5.12
CA CYS A 82 -13.90 1.24 5.93
C CYS A 82 -14.54 1.58 7.30
N ARG A 83 -15.58 2.44 7.30
CA ARG A 83 -16.22 2.96 8.53
C ARG A 83 -17.23 2.02 9.18
N TYR A 84 -17.88 1.17 8.37
CA TYR A 84 -18.93 0.26 8.80
C TYR A 84 -18.30 -1.07 9.23
N ASP A 85 -18.19 -2.03 8.31
CA ASP A 85 -17.48 -3.29 8.52
C ASP A 85 -15.99 -3.18 8.21
N TYR A 86 -15.13 -3.70 9.09
CA TYR A 86 -13.68 -3.77 8.84
C TYR A 86 -12.97 -4.86 9.64
N VAL A 87 -11.81 -5.27 9.13
CA VAL A 87 -10.77 -6.00 9.86
C VAL A 87 -9.56 -5.09 10.06
N ASP A 88 -9.26 -4.74 11.31
CA ASP A 88 -7.98 -4.14 11.70
C ASP A 88 -6.98 -5.24 12.07
N VAL A 89 -5.74 -5.11 11.61
CA VAL A 89 -4.62 -6.01 11.97
C VAL A 89 -3.54 -5.20 12.68
N TYR A 90 -3.09 -5.65 13.84
CA TYR A 90 -2.12 -4.95 14.70
C TYR A 90 -0.86 -5.78 14.95
N ASP A 91 0.28 -5.10 14.93
CA ASP A 91 1.56 -5.62 15.43
C ASP A 91 1.53 -5.71 16.96
N GLY A 92 1.61 -6.92 17.49
CA GLY A 92 1.45 -7.19 18.91
C GLY A 92 0.01 -7.13 19.41
N HIS A 93 -0.47 -5.93 19.73
CA HIS A 93 -1.70 -5.67 20.48
C HIS A 93 -2.47 -4.47 19.91
N ILE A 94 -3.74 -4.29 20.28
CA ILE A 94 -4.60 -3.20 19.78
C ILE A 94 -4.09 -1.77 20.07
N ASN A 95 -3.26 -1.61 21.10
CA ASN A 95 -2.57 -0.34 21.42
C ASN A 95 -1.20 -0.19 20.72
N GLY A 96 -0.80 -1.20 19.93
CA GLY A 96 0.39 -1.18 19.11
C GLY A 96 0.12 -0.60 17.72
N GLN A 97 1.10 -0.71 16.82
CA GLN A 97 0.93 -0.22 15.45
C GLN A 97 -0.13 -1.07 14.72
N ARG A 98 -1.11 -0.40 14.11
CA ARG A 98 -2.00 -1.03 13.14
C ARG A 98 -1.27 -1.20 11.81
N LEU A 99 -1.15 -2.45 11.37
CA LEU A 99 -0.54 -2.82 10.09
C LEU A 99 -1.44 -2.45 8.91
N GLY A 100 -2.77 -2.46 9.11
CA GLY A 100 -3.75 -1.94 8.17
C GLY A 100 -5.19 -2.15 8.62
N ARG A 101 -6.11 -1.49 7.91
CA ARG A 101 -7.57 -1.64 8.00
C ARG A 101 -8.08 -2.11 6.65
N PHE A 102 -8.90 -3.16 6.63
CA PHE A 102 -9.37 -3.80 5.40
C PHE A 102 -10.89 -4.00 5.42
N CYS A 103 -11.54 -3.71 4.29
CA CYS A 103 -12.97 -3.93 4.05
C CYS A 103 -13.20 -4.25 2.56
N GLY A 104 -14.44 -4.54 2.15
CA GLY A 104 -14.73 -5.02 0.80
C GLY A 104 -14.08 -6.37 0.47
N THR A 105 -13.69 -6.55 -0.79
CA THR A 105 -13.19 -7.83 -1.33
C THR A 105 -11.69 -7.83 -1.70
N ALA A 106 -11.02 -6.69 -1.58
CA ALA A 106 -9.60 -6.54 -1.92
C ALA A 106 -8.71 -7.13 -0.82
N ARG A 107 -8.08 -8.28 -1.09
CA ARG A 107 -7.14 -8.90 -0.15
C ARG A 107 -5.79 -8.17 -0.18
N PRO A 108 -5.21 -7.79 0.97
CA PRO A 108 -3.81 -7.35 1.04
C PRO A 108 -2.88 -8.56 0.80
N GLY A 109 -1.58 -8.26 0.61
CA GLY A 109 -0.53 -9.26 0.72
C GLY A 109 -0.40 -9.81 2.15
N ALA A 110 0.57 -10.68 2.36
CA ALA A 110 0.91 -11.19 3.69
C ALA A 110 1.36 -10.04 4.60
N LEU A 111 0.64 -9.85 5.70
CA LEU A 111 0.94 -8.88 6.75
C LEU A 111 1.90 -9.54 7.73
N VAL A 112 3.00 -8.87 8.05
CA VAL A 112 4.06 -9.40 8.93
C VAL A 112 4.30 -8.48 10.12
N THR A 113 4.38 -9.05 11.31
CA THR A 113 4.66 -8.33 12.56
C THR A 113 6.16 -8.15 12.80
N ASN A 114 6.52 -7.19 13.66
CA ASN A 114 7.89 -7.08 14.17
C ASN A 114 8.13 -8.00 15.38
N GLY A 115 7.07 -8.35 16.13
CA GLY A 115 7.14 -9.27 17.27
C GLY A 115 6.53 -10.64 17.01
N ASN A 116 6.61 -11.53 18.01
CA ASN A 116 6.00 -12.87 17.98
C ASN A 116 4.49 -12.89 18.26
N LYS A 117 3.82 -11.73 18.17
CA LYS A 117 2.41 -11.53 18.51
C LYS A 117 1.71 -10.69 17.45
N MET A 118 0.46 -11.03 17.15
CA MET A 118 -0.44 -10.26 16.30
C MET A 118 -1.83 -10.22 16.94
N GLN A 119 -2.52 -9.09 16.82
CA GLN A 119 -3.94 -8.99 17.18
C GLN A 119 -4.76 -8.61 15.95
N VAL A 120 -5.78 -9.42 15.65
CA VAL A 120 -6.75 -9.16 14.58
C VAL A 120 -8.08 -8.81 15.23
N VAL A 121 -8.73 -7.74 14.75
CA VAL A 121 -10.01 -7.25 15.28
C VAL A 121 -10.95 -7.06 14.10
N MET A 122 -12.06 -7.79 14.09
CA MET A 122 -13.18 -7.56 13.16
C MET A 122 -14.30 -6.84 13.90
N VAL A 123 -14.84 -5.80 13.29
CA VAL A 123 -16.04 -5.08 13.74
C VAL A 123 -17.06 -5.12 12.61
N SER A 124 -18.33 -5.35 12.97
CA SER A 124 -19.46 -5.23 12.04
C SER A 124 -20.53 -4.26 12.54
N ASP A 125 -21.15 -3.60 11.57
CA ASP A 125 -22.27 -2.66 11.64
C ASP A 125 -23.62 -3.40 11.82
N ALA A 126 -24.73 -2.67 11.91
CA ALA A 126 -26.08 -3.23 11.99
C ALA A 126 -26.66 -3.73 10.65
N ASN A 127 -26.12 -3.29 9.50
CA ASN A 127 -26.67 -3.50 8.16
C ASN A 127 -25.58 -3.97 7.20
N THR A 128 -26.00 -4.67 6.14
CA THR A 128 -25.11 -5.31 5.15
C THR A 128 -24.22 -6.39 5.78
N ALA A 129 -23.94 -7.46 5.04
CA ALA A 129 -22.93 -8.44 5.43
C ALA A 129 -22.49 -9.28 4.23
N GLY A 130 -21.20 -9.58 4.15
CA GLY A 130 -20.63 -10.57 3.24
C GLY A 130 -20.38 -11.92 3.91
N SER A 131 -19.62 -12.80 3.25
CA SER A 131 -19.12 -14.06 3.81
C SER A 131 -18.00 -13.86 4.85
N GLY A 132 -17.43 -12.66 4.95
CA GLY A 132 -16.47 -12.28 5.97
C GLY A 132 -15.03 -12.59 5.58
N PHE A 133 -14.27 -13.29 6.42
CA PHE A 133 -12.87 -13.58 6.11
C PHE A 133 -12.42 -14.96 6.56
N LEU A 134 -11.39 -15.45 5.86
CA LEU A 134 -10.59 -16.60 6.25
C LEU A 134 -9.13 -16.20 6.05
N ALA A 135 -8.30 -16.34 7.09
CA ALA A 135 -6.87 -16.09 7.03
C ALA A 135 -6.08 -17.23 7.65
N VAL A 136 -4.90 -17.49 7.10
CA VAL A 136 -3.89 -18.40 7.67
C VAL A 136 -2.81 -17.56 8.33
N TYR A 137 -2.39 -17.93 9.53
CA TYR A 137 -1.18 -17.41 10.14
C TYR A 137 -0.07 -18.46 10.15
N SER A 138 1.17 -17.99 10.05
CA SER A 138 2.39 -18.79 10.09
C SER A 138 3.49 -18.08 10.86
N ALA A 139 4.29 -18.84 11.60
CA ALA A 139 5.45 -18.38 12.35
C ALA A 139 6.69 -18.42 11.46
N ILE A 140 7.08 -17.26 10.92
CA ILE A 140 8.27 -17.13 10.07
C ILE A 140 9.47 -16.69 10.91
N ARG A 141 10.68 -17.15 10.54
CA ARG A 141 11.91 -16.59 11.12
C ARG A 141 12.14 -15.21 10.47
N PRO A 142 12.38 -14.14 11.25
CA PRO A 142 12.95 -12.91 10.67
C PRO A 142 14.31 -13.22 10.05
N ASN A 143 14.75 -12.39 9.10
CA ASN A 143 15.98 -12.64 8.34
C ASN A 143 17.20 -12.84 9.27
N GLU A 144 18.13 -13.70 8.87
CA GLU A 144 19.19 -14.29 9.73
C GLU A 144 20.12 -13.27 10.43
N ARG A 145 20.12 -12.01 10.00
CA ARG A 145 20.85 -10.90 10.64
C ARG A 145 20.13 -10.25 11.85
N GLY A 146 18.90 -10.68 12.17
CA GLY A 146 18.08 -10.07 13.22
C GLY A 146 17.34 -8.79 12.77
N ASP A 147 17.36 -8.47 11.48
CA ASP A 147 16.67 -7.32 10.90
C ASP A 147 15.14 -7.52 10.95
N ARG A 148 14.42 -6.41 11.25
CA ARG A 148 12.96 -6.33 11.13
C ARG A 148 12.54 -6.64 9.69
N TYR A 149 11.47 -7.41 9.51
CA TYR A 149 11.01 -7.82 8.18
C TYR A 149 10.70 -6.62 7.28
N CYS A 150 9.81 -5.74 7.73
CA CYS A 150 9.58 -4.37 7.26
C CYS A 150 8.54 -3.68 8.17
N GLY A 151 8.20 -2.43 7.87
CA GLY A 151 7.21 -1.66 8.64
C GLY A 151 7.71 -1.12 9.98
N GLY A 152 6.79 -0.59 10.78
CA GLY A 152 7.04 -0.08 12.13
C GLY A 152 6.42 1.29 12.41
N LEU A 153 6.14 1.55 13.69
CA LEU A 153 5.99 2.91 14.23
C LEU A 153 7.36 3.60 14.24
N LEU A 154 7.42 4.83 13.75
CA LEU A 154 8.64 5.62 13.56
C LEU A 154 8.46 7.01 14.20
N ASP A 155 9.03 7.18 15.39
CA ASP A 155 8.84 8.34 16.27
C ASP A 155 10.12 9.17 16.48
N LYS A 156 11.16 8.92 15.69
CA LYS A 156 12.49 9.56 15.83
C LYS A 156 12.64 10.71 14.82
N PRO A 157 13.40 11.78 15.13
CA PRO A 157 13.53 12.97 14.27
C PRO A 157 13.98 12.70 12.83
N SER A 158 14.66 11.59 12.60
CA SER A 158 14.98 11.07 11.28
C SER A 158 15.19 9.56 11.34
N GLY A 159 15.13 8.92 10.17
CA GLY A 159 15.44 7.50 10.01
C GLY A 159 15.20 7.06 8.56
N SER A 160 15.12 5.75 8.35
CA SER A 160 14.90 5.17 7.04
C SER A 160 13.81 4.10 7.03
N ILE A 161 13.23 3.90 5.85
CA ILE A 161 12.35 2.81 5.48
C ILE A 161 12.99 2.07 4.30
N LYS A 162 12.85 0.75 4.26
CA LYS A 162 13.38 -0.09 3.18
C LYS A 162 12.45 -1.26 2.91
N THR A 163 12.42 -1.76 1.68
CA THR A 163 11.80 -3.05 1.38
C THR A 163 12.46 -4.18 2.18
N PRO A 164 11.75 -5.31 2.42
CA PRO A 164 12.41 -6.50 2.93
C PRO A 164 13.58 -6.90 2.01
N ASN A 165 14.60 -7.51 2.59
CA ASN A 165 15.83 -7.97 1.93
C ASN A 165 16.78 -6.90 1.36
N TRP A 166 16.39 -5.62 1.25
CA TRP A 166 17.28 -4.58 0.74
C TRP A 166 18.52 -4.37 1.67
N PRO A 167 19.76 -4.32 1.14
CA PRO A 167 20.16 -4.28 -0.28
C PRO A 167 20.65 -5.62 -0.88
N ASP A 168 20.40 -6.74 -0.22
CA ASP A 168 21.04 -8.02 -0.53
C ASP A 168 20.41 -8.76 -1.73
N LYS A 169 19.11 -8.57 -1.96
CA LYS A 169 18.30 -9.18 -3.02
C LYS A 169 16.92 -8.52 -3.09
N ASP A 170 16.17 -8.83 -4.14
CA ASP A 170 14.78 -8.43 -4.36
C ASP A 170 13.88 -8.53 -3.13
N TYR A 171 12.87 -7.66 -3.08
CA TYR A 171 11.77 -7.84 -2.15
C TYR A 171 10.96 -9.12 -2.47
N PRO A 172 10.34 -9.76 -1.47
CA PRO A 172 9.50 -10.93 -1.71
C PRO A 172 8.16 -10.58 -2.36
N ALA A 173 7.67 -11.46 -3.23
CA ALA A 173 6.30 -11.41 -3.72
C ALA A 173 5.28 -11.62 -2.58
N GLY A 174 4.13 -10.98 -2.69
CA GLY A 174 2.95 -11.19 -1.86
C GLY A 174 3.06 -10.63 -0.45
N VAL A 175 3.77 -9.51 -0.24
CA VAL A 175 3.91 -8.90 1.10
C VAL A 175 3.20 -7.56 1.21
N THR A 176 2.93 -7.16 2.46
CA THR A 176 2.44 -5.82 2.76
C THR A 176 3.18 -5.27 3.97
N CYS A 177 3.88 -4.15 3.75
CA CYS A 177 4.67 -3.44 4.74
C CYS A 177 4.01 -2.10 5.03
N SER A 178 3.91 -1.72 6.30
CA SER A 178 3.34 -0.42 6.69
C SER A 178 4.18 0.30 7.73
N TRP A 179 4.48 1.56 7.44
CA TRP A 179 5.21 2.47 8.31
C TRP A 179 4.30 3.61 8.72
N HIS A 180 4.23 3.88 10.03
CA HIS A 180 3.53 5.03 10.59
C HIS A 180 4.58 5.96 11.18
N ILE A 181 4.83 7.09 10.52
CA ILE A 181 5.76 8.10 11.00
C ILE A 181 4.97 9.14 11.81
N VAL A 182 5.43 9.40 13.04
CA VAL A 182 4.80 10.29 14.00
C VAL A 182 5.80 11.35 14.46
N ALA A 183 5.58 12.57 14.03
CA ALA A 183 6.33 13.76 14.43
C ALA A 183 5.61 14.51 15.58
N PRO A 184 6.30 15.43 16.27
CA PRO A 184 5.68 16.44 17.12
C PRO A 184 4.63 17.29 16.38
N GLN A 185 3.61 17.79 17.08
CA GLN A 185 2.46 18.50 16.49
C GLN A 185 2.84 19.76 15.68
N ASP A 186 3.94 20.43 16.06
CA ASP A 186 4.51 21.61 15.40
C ASP A 186 5.35 21.27 14.16
N GLN A 187 5.44 20.00 13.77
CA GLN A 187 6.33 19.52 12.72
C GLN A 187 5.56 18.84 11.57
N ILE A 188 6.24 18.74 10.43
CA ILE A 188 5.86 17.95 9.26
C ILE A 188 6.99 16.98 8.92
N ILE A 189 6.70 16.00 8.07
CA ILE A 189 7.60 14.90 7.72
C ILE A 189 7.99 15.07 6.25
N GLU A 190 9.30 15.17 5.98
CA GLU A 190 9.88 15.07 4.64
C GLU A 190 10.34 13.63 4.41
N LEU A 191 9.85 12.99 3.35
CA LEU A 191 10.25 11.64 2.89
C LEU A 191 10.94 11.74 1.53
N LYS A 192 12.10 11.09 1.38
CA LYS A 192 12.88 11.03 0.14
C LYS A 192 13.34 9.61 -0.14
N PHE A 193 13.06 9.10 -1.33
CA PHE A 193 13.64 7.83 -1.79
C PHE A 193 15.02 8.09 -2.42
N GLU A 194 16.02 7.35 -1.98
CA GLU A 194 17.39 7.39 -2.53
C GLU A 194 17.53 6.37 -3.68
N LYS A 195 16.96 5.18 -3.46
CA LYS A 195 16.79 4.13 -4.46
C LYS A 195 15.33 3.70 -4.49
N PHE A 196 14.82 3.39 -5.67
CA PHE A 196 13.44 3.00 -5.89
C PHE A 196 13.34 2.21 -7.19
N ASP A 197 13.08 0.91 -7.07
CA ASP A 197 12.75 0.01 -8.16
C ASP A 197 11.67 -0.97 -7.70
N VAL A 198 10.47 -0.82 -8.27
CA VAL A 198 9.25 -1.55 -7.92
C VAL A 198 8.56 -1.89 -9.23
N GLU A 199 7.88 -3.04 -9.31
CA GLU A 199 7.28 -3.54 -10.56
C GLU A 199 6.55 -2.46 -11.38
N ARG A 200 6.92 -2.31 -12.65
CA ARG A 200 6.46 -1.20 -13.50
C ARG A 200 5.10 -1.49 -14.15
N ASP A 201 4.02 -0.91 -13.61
CA ASP A 201 2.73 -0.80 -14.28
C ASP A 201 2.33 0.65 -14.60
N SER A 202 1.55 0.86 -15.66
CA SER A 202 1.07 2.19 -16.07
C SER A 202 0.12 2.85 -15.06
N TYR A 203 -0.49 2.06 -14.16
CA TYR A 203 -1.40 2.51 -13.10
C TYR A 203 -0.97 1.98 -11.72
N CYS A 204 0.26 1.44 -11.61
CA CYS A 204 0.78 0.78 -10.42
C CYS A 204 -0.22 -0.22 -9.79
N ARG A 205 -0.89 -1.03 -10.60
CA ARG A 205 -1.99 -1.94 -10.15
C ARG A 205 -1.49 -3.13 -9.33
N TYR A 206 -0.31 -3.63 -9.69
CA TYR A 206 0.40 -4.70 -9.01
C TYR A 206 1.21 -4.08 -7.85
N ASP A 207 2.53 -4.17 -7.88
CA ASP A 207 3.38 -3.63 -6.82
C ASP A 207 3.37 -2.11 -6.78
N HIS A 208 3.36 -1.56 -5.57
CA HIS A 208 3.39 -0.12 -5.37
C HIS A 208 3.72 0.31 -3.94
N VAL A 209 4.23 1.54 -3.83
CA VAL A 209 4.23 2.31 -2.59
C VAL A 209 3.09 3.33 -2.64
N ALA A 210 2.16 3.26 -1.70
CA ALA A 210 1.14 4.28 -1.47
C ALA A 210 1.48 5.10 -0.21
N VAL A 211 1.32 6.42 -0.29
CA VAL A 211 1.62 7.35 0.80
C VAL A 211 0.39 8.18 1.13
N PHE A 212 0.09 8.35 2.41
CA PHE A 212 -1.14 8.97 2.91
C PHE A 212 -0.85 9.97 4.03
N ASN A 213 -1.55 11.11 4.00
CA ASN A 213 -1.56 12.07 5.10
C ASN A 213 -2.43 11.54 6.26
N GLY A 214 -1.86 11.45 7.46
CA GLY A 214 -2.54 10.90 8.64
C GLY A 214 -1.97 9.58 9.13
N GLU A 215 -2.79 8.80 9.83
CA GLU A 215 -2.38 7.64 10.64
C GLU A 215 -2.72 6.28 10.01
N GLU A 216 -3.43 6.27 8.88
CA GLU A 216 -3.96 5.06 8.24
C GLU A 216 -4.12 5.25 6.73
N THR A 217 -4.38 4.15 6.03
CA THR A 217 -4.80 4.13 4.63
C THR A 217 -6.15 4.84 4.47
N ASN A 218 -6.17 6.00 3.83
CA ASN A 218 -7.37 6.79 3.59
C ASN A 218 -7.30 7.38 2.18
N GLU A 219 -8.13 6.89 1.27
CA GLU A 219 -8.07 7.26 -0.16
C GLU A 219 -8.28 8.76 -0.40
N SER A 220 -9.08 9.44 0.41
CA SER A 220 -9.28 10.90 0.35
C SER A 220 -8.09 11.71 0.88
N ARG A 221 -7.13 11.08 1.57
CA ARG A 221 -5.89 11.68 2.07
C ARG A 221 -4.63 11.08 1.44
N LYS A 222 -4.78 10.32 0.36
CA LYS A 222 -3.66 9.72 -0.39
C LYS A 222 -2.87 10.82 -1.11
N ILE A 223 -1.58 10.89 -0.80
CA ILE A 223 -0.62 11.78 -1.45
C ILE A 223 -0.26 11.23 -2.84
N GLY A 224 -0.04 9.91 -2.95
CA GLY A 224 0.29 9.28 -4.23
C GLY A 224 0.45 7.77 -4.16
N LYS A 225 0.59 7.17 -5.35
CA LYS A 225 0.85 5.76 -5.59
C LYS A 225 2.01 5.66 -6.58
N PHE A 226 3.07 4.95 -6.24
CA PHE A 226 4.36 4.98 -6.93
C PHE A 226 4.87 3.57 -7.25
N CYS A 227 5.42 3.40 -8.46
CA CYS A 227 6.01 2.15 -8.95
C CYS A 227 6.97 2.48 -10.13
N GLY A 228 7.74 1.50 -10.59
CA GLY A 228 8.83 1.67 -11.57
C GLY A 228 10.21 1.89 -10.93
N ASP A 229 11.19 2.17 -11.78
CA ASP A 229 12.65 2.25 -11.52
C ASP A 229 13.17 3.66 -11.18
N SER A 230 12.26 4.58 -10.90
CA SER A 230 12.54 6.01 -10.81
C SER A 230 12.03 6.57 -9.48
N PRO A 231 12.91 7.04 -8.57
CA PRO A 231 12.50 7.62 -7.29
C PRO A 231 11.50 8.77 -7.48
N PRO A 232 10.36 8.78 -6.76
CA PRO A 232 9.44 9.90 -6.81
C PRO A 232 10.07 11.15 -6.18
N MET A 233 9.53 12.31 -6.55
CA MET A 233 9.92 13.59 -5.95
C MET A 233 9.72 13.59 -4.43
N PRO A 234 10.47 14.41 -3.67
CA PRO A 234 10.34 14.49 -2.21
C PRO A 234 8.90 14.73 -1.75
N ILE A 235 8.42 13.89 -0.85
CA ILE A 235 7.07 13.94 -0.31
C ILE A 235 7.09 14.69 1.03
N TYR A 236 6.10 15.55 1.24
CA TYR A 236 5.90 16.27 2.50
C TYR A 236 4.50 15.98 3.05
N SER A 237 4.37 15.84 4.36
CA SER A 237 3.07 15.71 5.03
C SER A 237 2.42 17.07 5.34
N ASP A 238 1.09 17.12 5.36
CA ASP A 238 0.32 18.29 5.81
C ASP A 238 0.30 18.38 7.36
N GLY A 239 0.35 17.20 7.98
CA GLY A 239 0.28 16.97 9.42
C GLY A 239 1.60 16.48 10.01
N ASN A 240 1.57 16.20 11.30
CA ASN A 240 2.64 15.51 12.01
C ASN A 240 2.57 13.97 11.88
N HIS A 241 1.69 13.44 11.03
CA HIS A 241 1.54 12.00 10.76
C HIS A 241 1.63 11.72 9.26
N LEU A 242 2.42 10.71 8.90
CA LEU A 242 2.55 10.20 7.54
C LEU A 242 2.46 8.66 7.58
N PHE A 243 1.53 8.08 6.83
CA PHE A 243 1.38 6.63 6.70
C PHE A 243 1.84 6.17 5.32
N ILE A 244 2.65 5.12 5.29
CA ILE A 244 3.27 4.59 4.07
C ILE A 244 2.98 3.10 4.01
N MET A 245 2.42 2.64 2.89
CA MET A 245 2.15 1.23 2.63
C MET A 245 2.89 0.80 1.36
N PHE A 246 3.71 -0.24 1.47
CA PHE A 246 4.23 -0.99 0.31
C PHE A 246 3.45 -2.30 0.20
N LEU A 247 2.99 -2.61 -1.01
CA LEU A 247 2.28 -3.84 -1.34
C LEU A 247 2.99 -4.48 -2.54
N SER A 248 3.24 -5.80 -2.45
CA SER A 248 3.59 -6.62 -3.60
C SER A 248 2.55 -7.72 -3.89
N ASP A 249 2.37 -7.97 -5.18
CA ASP A 249 1.57 -8.98 -5.85
C ASP A 249 2.24 -10.38 -5.76
N LEU A 250 1.58 -11.45 -6.20
CA LEU A 250 2.11 -12.83 -6.10
C LEU A 250 3.19 -13.17 -7.15
N SER A 251 3.66 -12.20 -7.92
CA SER A 251 4.61 -12.35 -9.03
C SER A 251 5.59 -11.16 -9.11
N LEU A 252 6.48 -11.18 -10.13
CA LEU A 252 7.35 -10.09 -10.58
C LEU A 252 7.94 -9.15 -9.50
N THR A 253 9.06 -9.58 -8.89
CA THR A 253 9.82 -8.77 -7.92
C THR A 253 10.85 -7.86 -8.60
N ALA A 254 11.41 -6.92 -7.83
CA ALA A 254 12.49 -6.02 -8.23
C ALA A 254 13.40 -5.68 -7.03
N ASP A 255 14.47 -4.90 -7.25
CA ASP A 255 15.48 -4.53 -6.23
C ASP A 255 14.84 -3.91 -4.97
N GLY A 256 13.78 -3.13 -5.13
CA GLY A 256 13.06 -2.46 -4.06
C GLY A 256 13.52 -1.03 -3.79
N PHE A 257 13.42 -0.58 -2.54
CA PHE A 257 13.71 0.81 -2.21
C PHE A 257 14.41 0.99 -0.86
N ILE A 258 15.12 2.11 -0.75
CA ILE A 258 15.42 2.75 0.52
C ILE A 258 15.01 4.22 0.45
N GLY A 259 14.22 4.63 1.44
CA GLY A 259 13.81 6.00 1.65
C GLY A 259 14.22 6.49 3.03
N HIS A 260 14.58 7.78 3.11
CA HIS A 260 14.93 8.46 4.34
C HIS A 260 13.86 9.47 4.68
N TYR A 261 13.45 9.51 5.94
CA TYR A 261 12.53 10.52 6.45
C TYR A 261 13.23 11.40 7.49
N ARG A 262 12.75 12.65 7.61
CA ARG A 262 13.14 13.55 8.69
C ARG A 262 12.04 14.54 8.99
N PHE A 263 11.96 14.97 10.24
CA PHE A 263 11.03 15.99 10.66
C PHE A 263 11.54 17.38 10.24
N LYS A 264 10.60 18.27 10.01
CA LYS A 264 10.79 19.68 9.66
C LYS A 264 9.86 20.50 10.52
N SER A 265 10.33 21.62 11.06
CA SER A 265 9.44 22.62 11.65
C SER A 265 8.38 23.00 10.63
N ARG A 266 7.10 22.99 11.04
CA ARG A 266 6.02 23.56 10.24
C ARG A 266 6.34 25.03 10.05
N SER A 267 6.68 25.42 8.83
CA SER A 267 6.77 26.84 8.48
C SER A 267 5.37 27.43 8.67
N LEU A 268 5.16 28.11 9.79
CA LEU A 268 4.06 29.04 9.93
C LEU A 268 4.35 30.16 8.94
N SER A 269 3.72 30.09 7.76
CA SER A 269 3.55 31.27 6.92
C SER A 269 2.59 32.21 7.66
N THR A 270 3.14 32.95 8.63
CA THR A 270 2.46 33.99 9.38
C THR A 270 2.06 35.07 8.39
N ALA A 271 0.87 34.92 7.82
CA ALA A 271 0.24 35.89 6.94
C ALA A 271 -0.26 37.10 7.75
N SER A 272 0.64 37.74 8.50
CA SER A 272 0.53 39.12 8.92
C SER A 272 1.23 40.01 7.90
N ALA A 273 0.83 39.89 6.63
CA ALA A 273 1.11 40.93 5.66
C ALA A 273 0.33 42.18 6.10
N PRO A 274 0.96 43.37 6.20
CA PRO A 274 0.22 44.59 6.47
C PRO A 274 -0.86 44.79 5.40
N LEU A 275 -2.06 45.23 5.81
CA LEU A 275 -3.14 45.58 4.89
C LEU A 275 -2.73 46.81 4.06
N THR A 276 -2.14 46.58 2.89
CA THR A 276 -1.99 47.59 1.84
C THR A 276 -3.19 47.56 0.89
N PRO A 277 -3.57 48.69 0.27
CA PRO A 277 -4.80 48.76 -0.52
C PRO A 277 -4.74 47.87 -1.76
N VAL A 278 -5.87 47.23 -2.07
CA VAL A 278 -6.02 46.34 -3.22
C VAL A 278 -5.74 47.09 -4.52
N SER A 279 -4.64 46.75 -5.18
CA SER A 279 -4.41 47.04 -6.60
C SER A 279 -4.95 45.89 -7.43
N THR A 280 -5.91 46.17 -8.31
CA THR A 280 -6.52 45.20 -9.21
C THR A 280 -5.56 44.82 -10.34
N ILE A 281 -4.74 43.80 -10.12
CA ILE A 281 -3.93 43.15 -11.16
C ILE A 281 -4.74 41.96 -11.72
N PRO A 282 -4.78 41.72 -13.05
CA PRO A 282 -5.43 40.54 -13.62
C PRO A 282 -4.83 39.23 -13.08
N PRO A 283 -5.58 38.12 -13.07
CA PRO A 283 -5.08 36.85 -12.53
C PRO A 283 -3.88 36.35 -13.35
N THR A 284 -2.68 36.46 -12.78
CA THR A 284 -1.47 35.84 -13.32
C THR A 284 -1.63 34.32 -13.26
N THR A 285 -1.69 33.69 -14.43
CA THR A 285 -1.67 32.23 -14.56
C THR A 285 -0.37 31.70 -13.96
N GLN A 286 -0.47 31.00 -12.83
CA GLN A 286 0.68 30.36 -12.19
C GLN A 286 1.31 29.34 -13.14
N PRO A 287 2.65 29.27 -13.23
CA PRO A 287 3.32 28.37 -14.16
C PRO A 287 3.03 26.91 -13.80
N ALA A 288 2.77 26.11 -14.83
CA ALA A 288 2.66 24.66 -14.72
C ALA A 288 3.99 24.03 -15.16
N VAL A 289 4.53 23.13 -14.34
CA VAL A 289 5.75 22.37 -14.66
C VAL A 289 5.32 21.07 -15.35
N ILE A 290 5.92 20.79 -16.51
CA ILE A 290 5.61 19.58 -17.30
C ILE A 290 6.86 18.71 -17.34
N THR A 291 6.76 17.45 -16.89
CA THR A 291 7.79 16.44 -17.15
C THR A 291 7.35 15.57 -18.32
N ALA A 292 8.25 15.39 -19.29
CA ALA A 292 7.93 14.71 -20.53
C ALA A 292 9.17 14.05 -21.14
N THR A 293 8.98 12.93 -21.84
CA THR A 293 10.04 12.19 -22.53
C THR A 293 10.08 12.59 -23.99
N LEU A 294 11.25 12.93 -24.52
CA LEU A 294 11.43 13.20 -25.94
C LEU A 294 11.22 11.91 -26.76
N ILE A 295 10.22 11.91 -27.66
CA ILE A 295 9.92 10.81 -28.58
C ILE A 295 10.73 10.96 -29.87
N SER A 296 10.77 12.17 -30.42
CA SER A 296 11.48 12.49 -31.66
C SER A 296 11.88 13.96 -31.71
N ALA A 297 12.96 14.28 -32.41
CA ALA A 297 13.36 15.65 -32.72
C ALA A 297 13.87 15.72 -34.17
N ALA A 298 13.43 16.73 -34.91
CA ALA A 298 13.87 17.01 -36.27
C ALA A 298 14.20 18.50 -36.43
N VAL A 299 15.32 18.82 -37.08
CA VAL A 299 15.68 20.21 -37.39
C VAL A 299 15.05 20.60 -38.73
N ARG A 300 14.33 21.72 -38.76
CA ARG A 300 13.74 22.27 -39.99
C ARG A 300 13.82 23.80 -39.95
N ASP A 301 14.39 24.40 -40.98
CA ASP A 301 14.41 25.86 -41.20
C ASP A 301 14.80 26.67 -39.95
N ARG A 302 15.94 26.28 -39.33
CA ARG A 302 16.51 26.85 -38.09
C ARG A 302 15.67 26.68 -36.82
N SER A 303 14.67 25.79 -36.83
CA SER A 303 13.84 25.44 -35.66
C SER A 303 13.95 23.94 -35.33
N ILE A 304 13.63 23.55 -34.08
CA ILE A 304 13.60 22.15 -33.65
C ILE A 304 12.14 21.71 -33.47
N LEU A 305 11.67 20.83 -34.34
CA LEU A 305 10.40 20.13 -34.21
C LEU A 305 10.61 18.92 -33.31
N ALA A 306 10.27 19.07 -32.03
CA ALA A 306 10.31 17.99 -31.04
C ALA A 306 8.90 17.44 -30.76
N THR A 307 8.78 16.14 -30.52
CA THR A 307 7.54 15.50 -30.05
C THR A 307 7.82 14.90 -28.68
N PHE A 308 6.95 15.18 -27.71
CA PHE A 308 7.13 14.74 -26.32
C PHE A 308 5.96 13.89 -25.85
N SER A 309 6.25 12.85 -25.06
CA SER A 309 5.27 12.12 -24.27
C SER A 309 5.20 12.78 -22.90
N ILE A 310 4.11 13.47 -22.58
CA ILE A 310 3.93 14.00 -21.21
C ILE A 310 3.86 12.82 -20.24
N MET A 311 4.59 12.91 -19.13
CA MET A 311 4.53 11.95 -18.03
C MET A 311 3.67 12.53 -16.89
N HIS A 312 3.98 13.75 -16.46
CA HIS A 312 3.27 14.43 -15.37
C HIS A 312 3.08 15.92 -15.65
N LEU A 313 1.96 16.46 -15.16
CA LEU A 313 1.66 17.89 -15.12
C LEU A 313 1.55 18.33 -13.65
N TYR A 314 2.35 19.31 -13.25
CA TYR A 314 2.35 19.89 -11.90
C TYR A 314 1.95 21.36 -11.94
N LYS A 315 1.35 21.82 -10.85
CA LYS A 315 1.29 23.25 -10.53
C LYS A 315 2.49 23.58 -9.65
N GLU A 316 3.09 24.75 -9.83
CA GLU A 316 4.18 25.18 -8.93
C GLU A 316 3.70 25.17 -7.47
N GLY A 317 4.37 24.35 -6.64
CA GLY A 317 4.04 24.17 -5.22
C GLY A 317 3.00 23.10 -4.86
N SER A 318 2.52 22.25 -5.78
CA SER A 318 1.55 21.18 -5.44
C SER A 318 1.75 19.84 -6.16
N LEU A 319 1.00 18.83 -5.69
CA LEU A 319 0.88 17.49 -6.27
C LEU A 319 0.54 17.49 -7.77
N ALA A 320 0.87 16.37 -8.43
CA ALA A 320 0.58 16.15 -9.84
C ALA A 320 -0.93 16.23 -10.11
N ILE A 321 -1.33 17.05 -11.07
CA ILE A 321 -2.74 17.28 -11.43
C ILE A 321 -3.28 16.08 -12.24
N GLN A 322 -2.41 15.48 -13.08
CA GLN A 322 -2.70 14.27 -13.85
C GLN A 322 -1.40 13.51 -14.12
N GLN A 323 -1.46 12.19 -13.95
CA GLN A 323 -0.47 11.26 -14.51
C GLN A 323 -0.97 10.83 -15.88
N ALA A 324 -0.25 11.23 -16.93
CA ALA A 324 -0.68 11.03 -18.30
C ALA A 324 -0.38 9.59 -18.75
N GLY A 325 -1.42 8.82 -19.05
CA GLY A 325 -1.28 7.53 -19.74
C GLY A 325 -0.76 7.73 -21.18
N LYS A 326 -0.26 6.65 -21.80
CA LYS A 326 0.32 6.61 -23.17
C LYS A 326 -0.53 7.24 -24.29
N THR A 327 -1.81 7.52 -24.05
CA THR A 327 -2.74 8.13 -25.00
C THR A 327 -2.75 9.67 -25.01
N MET A 328 -2.09 10.35 -24.06
CA MET A 328 -1.98 11.82 -24.06
C MET A 328 -0.63 12.29 -24.62
N SER A 329 -0.35 11.96 -25.88
CA SER A 329 0.74 12.58 -26.64
C SER A 329 0.26 13.91 -27.23
N THR A 330 0.96 15.01 -26.92
CA THR A 330 0.69 16.32 -27.53
C THR A 330 1.92 16.84 -28.27
N LYS A 331 1.70 17.48 -29.42
CA LYS A 331 2.77 17.90 -30.33
C LYS A 331 3.22 19.32 -30.01
N ILE A 332 4.17 19.42 -29.08
CA ILE A 332 4.72 20.72 -28.63
C ILE A 332 5.78 21.21 -29.63
N THR A 333 5.46 22.22 -30.43
CA THR A 333 6.43 22.82 -31.37
C THR A 333 7.32 23.82 -30.62
N VAL A 334 8.63 23.55 -30.52
CA VAL A 334 9.59 24.41 -29.82
C VAL A 334 10.30 25.35 -30.82
N LEU A 335 9.77 26.56 -30.98
CA LEU A 335 10.39 27.60 -31.82
C LEU A 335 11.61 28.21 -31.13
N CYS A 336 12.80 27.72 -31.47
CA CYS A 336 14.06 28.06 -30.80
C CYS A 336 15.06 28.71 -31.78
N LYS A 337 15.24 30.04 -31.71
CA LYS A 337 16.13 30.78 -32.63
C LYS A 337 17.64 30.57 -32.39
N LYS A 338 18.02 30.04 -31.22
CA LYS A 338 19.39 29.65 -30.84
C LYS A 338 19.34 28.51 -29.80
N CYS A 339 19.07 27.28 -30.23
CA CYS A 339 19.10 26.15 -29.30
C CYS A 339 20.52 25.59 -29.10
N PRO A 340 20.93 25.25 -27.87
CA PRO A 340 22.12 24.44 -27.64
C PRO A 340 21.92 23.02 -28.20
N LEU A 341 23.03 22.31 -28.44
CA LEU A 341 23.03 20.92 -28.91
C LEU A 341 22.47 19.99 -27.83
N VAL A 342 21.18 19.64 -27.92
CA VAL A 342 20.48 18.79 -26.96
C VAL A 342 21.04 17.36 -27.01
N ARG A 343 21.70 16.90 -25.94
CA ARG A 343 22.11 15.50 -25.79
C ARG A 343 21.07 14.69 -25.03
N ARG A 344 21.06 13.38 -25.28
CA ARG A 344 20.16 12.43 -24.61
C ARG A 344 20.51 12.37 -23.12
N GLY A 345 19.65 12.93 -22.26
CA GLY A 345 19.82 12.97 -20.80
C GLY A 345 19.99 14.37 -20.20
N GLU A 346 20.00 15.44 -20.99
CA GLU A 346 20.10 16.82 -20.48
C GLU A 346 18.73 17.46 -20.20
N TYR A 347 18.63 18.24 -19.13
CA TYR A 347 17.43 19.00 -18.76
C TYR A 347 17.41 20.36 -19.48
N LEU A 348 16.34 20.62 -20.24
CA LEU A 348 16.09 21.92 -20.89
C LEU A 348 15.23 22.82 -20.00
N TYR A 349 15.84 23.89 -19.48
CA TYR A 349 15.10 25.02 -18.91
C TYR A 349 14.85 26.05 -20.02
N THR A 350 13.59 26.23 -20.42
CA THR A 350 13.20 27.24 -21.41
C THR A 350 11.85 27.86 -21.03
N ASP A 351 11.73 29.18 -21.15
CA ASP A 351 10.45 29.89 -21.03
C ASP A 351 9.57 29.59 -22.25
N LEU A 352 8.89 28.44 -22.18
CA LEU A 352 8.09 27.89 -23.28
C LEU A 352 6.71 28.53 -23.32
N VAL A 353 6.50 29.46 -24.26
CA VAL A 353 5.16 29.97 -24.59
C VAL A 353 4.38 28.88 -25.34
N LEU A 354 3.54 28.15 -24.60
CA LEU A 354 2.63 27.14 -25.15
C LEU A 354 1.53 27.78 -25.99
N GLN A 355 1.73 27.86 -27.31
CA GLN A 355 0.63 28.06 -28.26
C GLN A 355 -0.13 26.74 -28.45
N THR A 356 -1.23 26.58 -27.71
CA THR A 356 -2.19 25.51 -27.94
C THR A 356 -3.02 25.80 -29.19
N PHE A 357 -2.79 25.02 -30.26
CA PHE A 357 -3.81 24.91 -31.30
C PHE A 357 -4.96 24.04 -30.77
N ARG A 358 -6.20 24.52 -30.96
CA ARG A 358 -7.43 23.77 -30.68
C ARG A 358 -7.57 22.58 -31.65
N PRO A 359 -8.34 21.52 -31.28
CA PRO A 359 -8.32 20.20 -31.92
C PRO A 359 -8.55 20.21 -33.43
#